data_AF-A0A7U7CUV0-F1
#
_entry.id   AF-A0A7U7CUV0-F1
#
_cell.length_a   1.000
_cell.length_b   1.000
_cell.length_c   1.000
_cell.angle_alpha   90.00
_cell.angle_beta   90.00
_cell.angle_gamma   90.00
#
_symmetry.space_group_name_H-M   'P 1'
#
loop_
_entity.id
_entity.type
_entity.pdbx_description
1 polymer ?
#
loop_
_entity_poly.entity_id
_entity_poly.type
_entity_poly.pdbx_seq_one_letter_code
_entity_poly.pdbx_strand_id
1 'polypeptide(L)'
;MKKITILIVLLPSIALFSQNTIKVYHEKKGDTLSLYADNQAIYPMSLVFAGVPEVENMKIPKPFKTTQVIPAKSVKNKIGFFVVADKMKSWKVKNIPGYMMYIGDVTLKNYDKDYHYDLPFKKGRSFNIYQGYNGTFSHQNENSLDFTMPEGTEVVAARDGLVTDLVSTSNIGCPTRSCVDKANYITILHPDGTFA
;
A
#
# COMPACT_ATOMS: atom_id res chain seq x y z
N MET A 1 -54.46 32.02 1.91
CA MET A 1 -53.55 31.37 0.93
C MET A 1 -52.29 30.97 1.70
N LYS A 2 -52.06 29.66 1.88
CA LYS A 2 -51.00 29.12 2.76
C LYS A 2 -49.62 29.35 2.12
N LYS A 3 -48.70 30.00 2.84
CA LYS A 3 -47.30 30.14 2.44
C LYS A 3 -46.58 28.81 2.71
N ILE A 4 -46.05 28.19 1.66
CA ILE A 4 -45.22 26.99 1.76
C ILE A 4 -43.77 27.46 1.84
N THR A 5 -43.13 27.24 2.99
CA THR A 5 -41.70 27.48 3.17
C THR A 5 -40.95 26.21 2.80
N ILE A 6 -40.18 26.24 1.72
CA ILE A 6 -39.33 25.12 1.30
C ILE A 6 -38.02 25.20 2.09
N LEU A 7 -37.77 24.21 2.95
CA LEU A 7 -36.51 24.04 3.67
C LEU A 7 -35.56 23.22 2.79
N ILE A 8 -34.55 23.87 2.20
CA ILE A 8 -33.49 23.20 1.45
C ILE A 8 -32.43 22.75 2.45
N VAL A 9 -32.37 21.44 2.72
CA VAL A 9 -31.30 20.82 3.52
C VAL A 9 -30.11 20.56 2.60
N LEU A 10 -29.08 21.40 2.70
CA LEU A 10 -27.77 21.13 2.10
C LEU A 10 -27.05 20.08 2.94
N LEU A 11 -27.02 18.83 2.45
CA LEU A 11 -26.16 17.79 2.99
C LEU A 11 -24.70 18.11 2.59
N PRO A 12 -23.76 18.22 3.55
CA PRO A 12 -22.36 18.41 3.21
C PRO A 12 -21.83 17.09 2.62
N SER A 13 -21.46 17.13 1.35
CA SER A 13 -20.69 16.06 0.71
C SER A 13 -19.32 15.97 1.40
N ILE A 14 -19.15 14.99 2.29
CA ILE A 14 -17.84 14.68 2.85
C ILE A 14 -17.04 14.03 1.73
N ALA A 15 -16.17 14.82 1.09
CA ALA A 15 -15.11 14.28 0.27
C ALA A 15 -14.16 13.51 1.21
N LEU A 16 -14.30 12.18 1.25
CA LEU A 16 -13.30 11.30 1.85
C LEU A 16 -12.06 11.36 0.95
N PHE A 17 -11.19 12.35 1.19
CA PHE A 17 -9.84 12.30 0.67
C PHE A 17 -9.18 11.04 1.22
N SER A 18 -8.55 10.25 0.33
CA SER A 18 -7.68 9.14 0.72
C SER A 18 -6.72 9.63 1.80
N GLN A 19 -6.89 9.15 3.02
CA GLN A 19 -5.98 9.45 4.11
C GLN A 19 -4.65 8.80 3.77
N ASN A 20 -3.58 9.59 3.67
CA ASN A 20 -2.22 9.05 3.59
C ASN A 20 -2.02 8.07 4.74
N THR A 21 -2.00 6.77 4.42
CA THR A 21 -1.92 5.70 5.41
C THR A 21 -0.60 5.70 6.16
N ILE A 22 0.45 6.26 5.54
CA ILE A 22 1.75 6.50 6.16
C ILE A 22 2.00 7.99 6.38
N LYS A 23 2.53 8.32 7.57
CA LYS A 23 3.05 9.65 7.88
C LYS A 23 4.48 9.54 8.42
N VAL A 24 5.44 10.13 7.71
CA VAL A 24 6.83 10.25 8.16
C VAL A 24 7.07 11.65 8.71
N TYR A 25 7.66 11.75 9.89
CA TYR A 25 7.90 13.03 10.58
C TYR A 25 9.08 12.92 11.54
N HIS A 26 9.51 14.05 12.10
CA HIS A 26 10.60 14.08 13.06
C HIS A 26 10.17 14.74 14.38
N GLU A 27 10.82 14.36 15.47
CA GLU A 27 10.72 15.05 16.75
C GLU A 27 12.12 15.34 17.30
N LYS A 28 12.32 16.53 17.86
CA LYS A 28 13.56 16.90 18.55
C LYS A 28 13.36 16.85 20.06
N LYS A 29 14.25 16.16 20.77
CA LYS A 29 14.31 16.15 22.24
C LYS A 29 15.76 16.35 22.68
N GLY A 30 16.04 17.51 23.28
CA GLY A 30 17.40 17.92 23.62
C GLY A 30 18.32 17.90 22.38
N ASP A 31 19.41 17.15 22.49
CA ASP A 31 20.42 17.00 21.42
C ASP A 31 20.09 15.91 20.41
N THR A 32 18.92 15.28 20.51
CA THR A 32 18.51 14.18 19.64
C THR A 32 17.38 14.60 18.71
N LEU A 33 17.57 14.39 17.41
CA LEU A 33 16.53 14.45 16.39
C LEU A 33 16.16 13.02 16.00
N SER A 34 14.91 12.61 16.24
CA SER A 34 14.41 11.27 15.88
C SER A 34 13.46 11.37 14.69
N LEU A 35 13.59 10.43 13.76
CA LEU A 35 12.68 10.25 12.61
C LEU A 35 11.72 9.11 12.94
N TYR A 36 10.43 9.36 12.74
CA TYR A 36 9.33 8.45 13.02
C TYR A 36 8.46 8.21 11.79
N ALA A 37 7.81 7.05 11.76
CA ALA A 37 6.77 6.72 10.81
C ALA A 37 5.53 6.17 11.53
N ASP A 38 4.37 6.69 11.16
CA ASP A 38 3.07 6.14 11.55
C ASP A 38 2.51 5.34 10.38
N ASN A 39 1.84 4.23 10.68
CA ASN A 39 1.09 3.42 9.74
C ASN A 39 -0.33 3.15 10.23
N GLN A 40 -1.29 3.78 9.56
CA GLN A 40 -2.73 3.61 9.82
C GLN A 40 -3.36 2.51 8.97
N ALA A 41 -2.64 1.88 8.04
CA ALA A 41 -3.12 0.73 7.30
C ALA A 41 -3.34 -0.48 8.23
N ILE A 42 -4.23 -1.38 7.82
CA ILE A 42 -4.48 -2.66 8.52
C ILE A 42 -3.41 -3.72 8.23
N TYR A 43 -2.39 -3.37 7.44
CA TYR A 43 -1.30 -4.24 7.01
C TYR A 43 0.06 -3.51 7.15
N PRO A 44 1.17 -4.24 7.25
CA PRO A 44 2.50 -3.63 7.27
C PRO A 44 2.79 -2.90 5.95
N MET A 45 3.59 -1.85 6.04
CA MET A 45 4.02 -1.04 4.89
C MET A 45 5.52 -0.90 4.92
N SER A 46 6.17 -0.96 3.76
CA SER A 46 7.61 -0.81 3.65
C SER A 46 7.98 0.55 3.07
N LEU A 47 8.93 1.22 3.73
CA LEU A 47 9.57 2.45 3.24
C LEU A 47 10.97 2.10 2.76
N VAL A 48 11.23 2.32 1.47
CA VAL A 48 12.54 2.06 0.85
C VAL A 48 13.17 3.40 0.48
N PHE A 49 14.10 3.86 1.32
CA PHE A 49 14.87 5.07 1.14
C PHE A 49 15.94 4.90 0.06
N ALA A 50 16.09 5.90 -0.81
CA ALA A 50 17.09 5.90 -1.88
C ALA A 50 18.54 5.99 -1.40
N GLY A 51 18.77 6.22 -0.10
CA GLY A 51 20.09 6.32 0.50
C GLY A 51 20.01 6.51 2.01
N VAL A 52 21.12 6.96 2.60
CA VAL A 52 21.22 7.30 4.03
C VAL A 52 21.15 8.81 4.25
N PRO A 53 20.60 9.27 5.39
CA PRO A 53 20.62 10.68 5.78
C PRO A 53 22.01 11.30 5.82
N GLU A 54 22.13 12.52 5.34
CA GLU A 54 23.35 13.33 5.43
C GLU A 54 23.20 14.37 6.53
N VAL A 55 24.17 14.42 7.44
CA VAL A 55 24.14 15.30 8.60
C VAL A 55 25.47 16.03 8.77
N GLU A 56 25.39 17.22 9.35
CA GLU A 56 26.52 18.09 9.71
C GLU A 56 26.54 18.30 11.21
N ASN A 57 27.70 18.05 11.83
CA ASN A 57 27.87 18.12 13.28
C ASN A 57 26.84 17.26 14.06
N MET A 58 26.46 16.12 13.50
CA MET A 58 25.64 15.11 14.17
C MET A 58 26.22 13.72 13.93
N LYS A 59 25.96 12.81 14.86
CA LYS A 59 26.26 11.38 14.75
C LYS A 59 24.99 10.62 14.43
N ILE A 60 25.12 9.54 13.67
CA ILE A 60 24.09 8.53 13.43
C ILE A 60 24.47 7.33 14.31
N PRO A 61 23.91 7.16 15.52
CA PRO A 61 24.43 6.19 16.49
C PRO A 61 24.16 4.73 16.09
N LYS A 62 23.21 4.50 15.17
CA LYS A 62 22.93 3.19 14.57
C LYS A 62 22.86 3.33 13.06
N PRO A 63 23.45 2.40 12.27
CA PRO A 63 23.32 2.42 10.83
C PRO A 63 21.86 2.61 10.39
N PHE A 64 21.63 3.58 9.53
CA PHE A 64 20.30 3.85 9.00
C PHE A 64 19.90 2.73 8.05
N LYS A 65 18.83 2.01 8.37
CA LYS A 65 18.29 0.98 7.46
C LYS A 65 17.53 1.69 6.34
N THR A 66 17.93 1.43 5.10
CA THR A 66 17.27 2.00 3.92
C THR A 66 15.92 1.35 3.67
N THR A 67 15.72 0.11 4.11
CA THR A 67 14.39 -0.54 4.12
C THR A 67 13.85 -0.58 5.54
N GLN A 68 12.67 0.01 5.74
CA GLN A 68 11.97 0.09 7.02
C GLN A 68 10.57 -0.49 6.87
N VAL A 69 10.28 -1.57 7.59
CA VAL A 69 8.95 -2.17 7.64
C VAL A 69 8.21 -1.57 8.83
N ILE A 70 7.10 -0.90 8.55
CA ILE A 70 6.26 -0.23 9.55
C ILE A 70 5.05 -1.11 9.85
N PRO A 71 4.89 -1.64 11.07
CA PRO A 71 3.80 -2.54 11.42
C PRO A 71 2.41 -1.94 11.16
N ALA A 72 1.42 -2.78 10.90
CA ALA A 72 0.01 -2.35 10.79
C ALA A 72 -0.45 -1.58 12.04
N LYS A 73 -1.32 -0.57 11.86
CA LYS A 73 -1.96 0.18 12.95
C LYS A 73 -1.00 0.66 14.05
N SER A 74 0.18 1.12 13.65
CA SER A 74 1.24 1.53 14.58
C SER A 74 1.57 3.01 14.44
N VAL A 75 2.03 3.63 15.53
CA VAL A 75 2.44 5.04 15.58
C VAL A 75 3.77 5.17 16.29
N LYS A 76 4.51 6.25 16.03
CA LYS A 76 5.83 6.56 16.60
C LYS A 76 6.87 5.45 16.38
N ASN A 77 6.84 4.76 15.23
CA ASN A 77 7.89 3.81 14.88
C ASN A 77 9.18 4.56 14.57
N LYS A 78 10.20 4.44 15.43
CA LYS A 78 11.48 5.14 15.24
C LYS A 78 12.27 4.46 14.11
N ILE A 79 12.40 5.16 12.99
CA ILE A 79 13.12 4.66 11.81
C ILE A 79 14.56 5.20 11.70
N GLY A 80 14.89 6.24 12.47
CA GLY A 80 16.25 6.77 12.57
C GLY A 80 16.39 7.79 13.69
N PHE A 81 17.63 8.09 14.09
CA PHE A 81 17.89 9.20 14.99
C PHE A 81 19.32 9.72 14.85
N PHE A 82 19.47 11.01 15.10
CA PHE A 82 20.70 11.78 14.97
C PHE A 82 20.96 12.50 16.29
N VAL A 83 22.23 12.52 16.73
CA VAL A 83 22.63 13.15 17.98
C VAL A 83 23.68 14.21 17.68
N VAL A 84 23.49 15.45 18.16
CA VAL A 84 24.45 16.54 18.00
C VAL A 84 25.83 16.11 18.53
N ALA A 85 26.87 16.31 17.74
CA ALA A 85 28.23 15.87 18.08
C ALA A 85 28.95 16.87 18.99
N ASP A 86 28.93 18.16 18.61
CA ASP A 86 29.49 19.27 19.36
C ASP A 86 28.40 20.32 19.60
N LYS A 87 28.05 20.55 20.87
CA LYS A 87 26.95 21.45 21.27
C LYS A 87 27.28 22.92 21.08
N MET A 88 28.56 23.26 20.91
CA MET A 88 29.02 24.64 20.72
C MET A 88 28.98 25.07 19.25
N LYS A 89 28.77 24.13 18.32
CA LYS A 89 28.72 24.37 16.87
C LYS A 89 27.29 24.23 16.35
N SER A 90 26.98 24.93 15.28
CA SER A 90 25.74 24.69 14.53
C SER A 90 25.71 23.25 14.00
N TRP A 91 24.52 22.70 13.84
CA TRP A 91 24.29 21.39 13.26
C TRP A 91 23.21 21.51 12.20
N LYS A 92 23.21 20.58 11.23
CA LYS A 92 22.24 20.57 10.15
C LYS A 92 21.97 19.16 9.68
N VAL A 93 20.71 18.85 9.37
CA VAL A 93 20.39 17.71 8.50
C VAL A 93 20.45 18.23 7.08
N LYS A 94 21.48 17.84 6.33
CA LYS A 94 21.71 18.32 4.96
C LYS A 94 20.67 17.73 4.02
N ASN A 95 20.40 16.43 4.17
CA ASN A 95 19.48 15.70 3.31
C ASN A 95 18.85 14.52 4.06
N ILE A 96 17.53 14.35 3.88
CA ILE A 96 16.85 13.08 4.13
C ILE A 96 16.46 12.53 2.75
N PRO A 97 17.02 11.38 2.33
CA PRO A 97 16.72 10.80 1.03
C PRO A 97 15.22 10.58 0.84
N GLY A 98 14.75 10.76 -0.40
CA GLY A 98 13.41 10.33 -0.78
C GLY A 98 13.23 8.83 -0.58
N TYR A 99 11.99 8.40 -0.39
CA TYR A 99 11.64 7.00 -0.23
C TYR A 99 10.45 6.63 -1.10
N MET A 100 10.41 5.36 -1.50
CA MET A 100 9.24 4.74 -2.10
C MET A 100 8.47 3.98 -1.03
N MET A 101 7.15 3.88 -1.21
CA MET A 101 6.25 3.14 -0.35
C MET A 101 5.79 1.87 -1.06
N TYR A 102 5.83 0.75 -0.36
CA TYR A 102 5.35 -0.52 -0.85
C TYR A 102 4.37 -1.12 0.16
N ILE A 103 3.32 -1.75 -0.35
CA ILE A 103 2.42 -2.55 0.47
C ILE A 103 3.18 -3.77 1.01
N GLY A 104 2.88 -4.16 2.24
CA GLY A 104 3.47 -5.35 2.86
C GLY A 104 4.90 -5.17 3.37
N ASP A 105 5.50 -6.30 3.73
CA ASP A 105 6.90 -6.44 4.10
C ASP A 105 7.72 -6.88 2.87
N VAL A 106 8.45 -5.94 2.26
CA VAL A 106 9.31 -6.23 1.08
C VAL A 106 10.58 -7.01 1.44
N THR A 107 10.83 -7.25 2.72
CA THR A 107 11.94 -8.06 3.23
C THR A 107 11.54 -9.49 3.51
N LEU A 108 10.26 -9.83 3.35
CA LEU A 108 9.70 -11.17 3.54
C LEU A 108 10.39 -12.18 2.62
N LYS A 109 11.05 -13.17 3.22
CA LYS A 109 11.70 -14.29 2.51
C LYS A 109 11.01 -15.64 2.75
N ASN A 110 10.27 -15.71 3.86
CA ASN A 110 9.64 -16.93 4.36
C ASN A 110 8.13 -16.80 4.18
N TYR A 111 7.67 -17.00 2.96
CA TYR A 111 6.26 -17.18 2.63
C TYR A 111 6.04 -18.59 2.10
N ASP A 112 4.78 -19.03 2.02
CA ASP A 112 4.47 -20.38 1.56
C ASP A 112 4.58 -20.44 0.03
N LYS A 113 5.71 -20.96 -0.46
CA LYS A 113 6.01 -21.07 -1.89
C LYS A 113 5.26 -22.24 -2.55
N ASP A 114 4.82 -23.20 -1.74
CA ASP A 114 4.18 -24.44 -2.20
C ASP A 114 2.66 -24.38 -2.03
N TYR A 115 2.11 -23.25 -1.56
CA TYR A 115 0.68 -23.06 -1.43
C TYR A 115 -0.01 -23.18 -2.80
N HIS A 116 -0.91 -24.14 -2.92
CA HIS A 116 -1.75 -24.30 -4.10
C HIS A 116 -2.98 -23.41 -4.01
N TYR A 117 -2.97 -22.32 -4.77
CA TYR A 117 -4.13 -21.44 -4.90
C TYR A 117 -5.30 -22.19 -5.57
N ASP A 118 -6.51 -22.00 -5.04
CA ASP A 118 -7.73 -22.37 -5.75
C ASP A 118 -7.90 -21.43 -6.96
N LEU A 119 -8.68 -21.84 -7.95
CA LEU A 119 -9.09 -20.94 -9.02
C LEU A 119 -10.14 -19.95 -8.48
N PRO A 120 -10.21 -18.70 -8.99
CA PRO A 120 -11.06 -17.65 -8.44
C PRO A 120 -12.56 -17.80 -8.81
N PHE A 121 -13.06 -19.04 -8.87
CA PHE A 121 -14.46 -19.39 -9.14
C PHE A 121 -14.84 -20.67 -8.40
N LYS A 122 -16.14 -20.92 -8.22
CA LYS A 122 -16.63 -22.05 -7.41
C LYS A 122 -16.09 -23.40 -7.87
N LYS A 123 -15.80 -24.28 -6.91
CA LYS A 123 -15.37 -25.67 -7.13
C LYS A 123 -16.36 -26.42 -8.03
N GLY A 124 -15.83 -27.29 -8.89
CA GLY A 124 -16.61 -28.04 -9.89
C GLY A 124 -16.96 -27.26 -11.16
N ARG A 125 -16.48 -26.02 -11.30
CA ARG A 125 -16.56 -25.24 -12.55
C ARG A 125 -15.24 -25.31 -13.32
N SER A 126 -15.33 -25.08 -14.62
CA SER A 126 -14.18 -24.95 -15.51
C SER A 126 -14.45 -23.85 -16.54
N PHE A 127 -13.41 -23.09 -16.85
CA PHE A 127 -13.44 -21.99 -17.82
C PHE A 127 -12.17 -22.02 -18.67
N ASN A 128 -12.27 -21.51 -19.89
CA ASN A 128 -11.10 -21.44 -20.77
C ASN A 128 -10.23 -20.25 -20.37
N ILE A 129 -8.91 -20.46 -20.40
CA ILE A 129 -7.94 -19.37 -20.31
C ILE A 129 -7.92 -18.66 -21.66
N TYR A 130 -8.23 -17.37 -21.65
CA TYR A 130 -8.16 -16.50 -22.83
C TYR A 130 -6.73 -16.02 -23.06
N GLN A 131 -6.04 -15.61 -22.00
CA GLN A 131 -4.66 -15.15 -22.03
C GLN A 131 -3.89 -15.67 -20.82
N GLY A 132 -2.74 -16.28 -21.07
CA GLY A 132 -1.87 -16.84 -20.03
C GLY A 132 -0.79 -15.88 -19.54
N TYR A 133 0.09 -16.40 -18.68
CA TYR A 133 1.28 -15.73 -18.19
C TYR A 133 2.20 -15.29 -19.33
N ASN A 134 2.82 -14.12 -19.20
CA ASN A 134 3.76 -13.59 -20.18
C ASN A 134 3.19 -13.53 -21.62
N GLY A 135 1.87 -13.34 -21.74
CA GLY A 135 1.15 -13.24 -23.01
C GLY A 135 1.58 -12.03 -23.83
N THR A 136 1.52 -12.15 -25.16
CA THR A 136 2.00 -11.13 -26.11
C THR A 136 1.01 -9.99 -26.36
N PHE A 137 -0.22 -10.09 -25.87
CA PHE A 137 -1.23 -9.04 -26.04
C PHE A 137 -1.08 -7.97 -24.95
N SER A 138 -1.27 -8.32 -23.68
CA SER A 138 -1.18 -7.37 -22.56
C SER A 138 -0.39 -7.87 -21.35
N HIS A 139 -0.10 -9.17 -21.23
CA HIS A 139 0.56 -9.74 -20.05
C HIS A 139 2.09 -9.76 -20.14
N GLN A 140 2.74 -8.81 -20.83
CA GLN A 140 4.20 -8.83 -20.96
C GLN A 140 4.88 -8.53 -19.61
N ASN A 141 5.68 -9.47 -19.10
CA ASN A 141 6.29 -9.43 -17.77
C ASN A 141 5.28 -9.46 -16.62
N GLU A 142 4.11 -10.08 -16.84
CA GLU A 142 3.08 -10.24 -15.82
C GLU A 142 2.73 -11.72 -15.59
N ASN A 143 2.43 -12.03 -14.33
CA ASN A 143 1.90 -13.33 -13.90
C ASN A 143 0.37 -13.27 -13.82
N SER A 144 -0.26 -12.81 -14.90
CA SER A 144 -1.71 -12.62 -15.00
C SER A 144 -2.37 -13.74 -15.82
N LEU A 145 -3.60 -14.11 -15.46
CA LEU A 145 -4.45 -15.05 -16.20
C LEU A 145 -5.82 -14.42 -16.47
N ASP A 146 -6.24 -14.44 -17.73
CA ASP A 146 -7.59 -14.04 -18.13
C ASP A 146 -8.45 -15.28 -18.39
N PHE A 147 -9.65 -15.31 -17.83
CA PHE A 147 -10.62 -16.38 -18.02
C PHE A 147 -11.82 -15.89 -18.84
N THR A 148 -12.25 -16.69 -19.82
CA THR A 148 -13.52 -16.46 -20.51
C THR A 148 -14.65 -17.08 -19.69
N MET A 149 -15.53 -16.25 -19.15
CA MET A 149 -16.60 -16.65 -18.24
C MET A 149 -17.95 -16.02 -18.65
N PRO A 150 -19.09 -16.68 -18.45
CA PRO A 150 -20.40 -16.06 -18.60
C PRO A 150 -20.61 -14.91 -17.61
N GLU A 151 -21.31 -13.85 -18.05
CA GLU A 151 -21.73 -12.77 -17.15
C GLU A 151 -22.56 -13.30 -15.96
N GLY A 152 -22.37 -12.70 -14.79
CA GLY A 152 -23.00 -13.15 -13.54
C GLY A 152 -22.31 -14.35 -12.87
N THR A 153 -21.20 -14.85 -13.42
CA THR A 153 -20.41 -15.87 -12.73
C THR A 153 -19.81 -15.30 -11.44
N GLU A 154 -19.99 -16.01 -10.33
CA GLU A 154 -19.46 -15.61 -9.05
C GLU A 154 -17.95 -15.82 -8.98
N VAL A 155 -17.23 -14.74 -8.65
CA VAL A 155 -15.80 -14.73 -8.35
C VAL A 155 -15.63 -14.96 -6.85
N VAL A 156 -14.78 -15.92 -6.47
CA VAL A 156 -14.48 -16.24 -5.07
C VAL A 156 -12.98 -16.10 -4.82
N ALA A 157 -12.59 -15.93 -3.55
CA ALA A 157 -11.18 -15.80 -3.19
C ALA A 157 -10.40 -17.08 -3.53
N ALA A 158 -9.27 -16.92 -4.22
CA ALA A 158 -8.35 -18.01 -4.57
C ALA A 158 -7.56 -18.56 -3.35
N ARG A 159 -7.45 -17.75 -2.29
CA ARG A 159 -6.82 -18.08 -1.02
C ARG A 159 -7.43 -17.23 0.09
N ASP A 160 -7.46 -17.78 1.29
CA ASP A 160 -7.96 -17.08 2.48
C ASP A 160 -7.10 -15.87 2.82
N GLY A 161 -7.70 -14.86 3.44
CA GLY A 161 -6.97 -13.67 3.86
C GLY A 161 -7.86 -12.49 4.20
N LEU A 162 -7.20 -11.36 4.41
CA LEU A 162 -7.81 -10.09 4.75
C LEU A 162 -7.94 -9.23 3.48
N VAL A 163 -9.14 -8.77 3.17
CA VAL A 163 -9.35 -7.78 2.10
C VAL A 163 -8.71 -6.45 2.51
N THR A 164 -7.69 -6.01 1.79
CA THR A 164 -6.95 -4.77 2.05
C THR A 164 -7.42 -3.61 1.18
N ASP A 165 -7.81 -3.91 -0.05
CA ASP A 165 -8.33 -2.93 -1.01
C ASP A 165 -9.54 -3.52 -1.75
N LEU A 166 -10.52 -2.66 -2.06
CA LEU A 166 -11.71 -3.03 -2.81
C LEU A 166 -12.18 -1.85 -3.65
N VAL A 167 -12.26 -2.07 -4.97
CA VAL A 167 -12.96 -1.20 -5.90
C VAL A 167 -14.04 -2.03 -6.60
N SER A 168 -15.29 -1.60 -6.48
CA SER A 168 -16.47 -2.31 -7.00
C SER A 168 -17.49 -1.36 -7.65
N THR A 169 -17.05 -0.18 -8.06
CA THR A 169 -17.92 0.94 -8.46
C THR A 169 -18.24 0.97 -9.95
N SER A 170 -17.62 0.11 -10.77
CA SER A 170 -17.76 0.14 -12.22
C SER A 170 -18.51 -1.08 -12.74
N ASN A 171 -19.31 -0.88 -13.78
CA ASN A 171 -19.93 -1.94 -14.60
C ASN A 171 -19.47 -1.85 -16.07
N ILE A 172 -18.39 -1.11 -16.33
CA ILE A 172 -17.84 -0.87 -17.66
C ILE A 172 -16.51 -1.60 -17.78
N GLY A 173 -16.30 -2.30 -18.89
CA GLY A 173 -15.03 -2.93 -19.24
C GLY A 173 -14.66 -2.66 -20.70
N CYS A 174 -13.36 -2.57 -20.99
CA CYS A 174 -12.86 -2.57 -22.36
C CYS A 174 -11.43 -3.17 -22.41
N PRO A 175 -11.00 -3.70 -23.57
CA PRO A 175 -9.71 -4.41 -23.69
C PRO A 175 -8.51 -3.46 -23.85
N THR A 176 -8.68 -2.16 -23.61
CA THR A 176 -7.63 -1.15 -23.79
C THR A 176 -7.23 -0.55 -22.45
N ARG A 177 -5.96 -0.13 -22.35
CA ARG A 177 -5.38 0.48 -21.14
C ARG A 177 -6.13 1.73 -20.66
N SER A 178 -6.87 2.40 -21.56
CA SER A 178 -7.73 3.54 -21.21
C SER A 178 -8.86 3.21 -20.22
N CYS A 179 -9.19 1.92 -20.03
CA CYS A 179 -10.20 1.49 -19.06
C CYS A 179 -9.64 1.02 -17.72
N VAL A 180 -8.32 1.11 -17.47
CA VAL A 180 -7.73 0.69 -16.19
C VAL A 180 -8.38 1.39 -15.00
N ASP A 181 -8.68 2.68 -15.09
CA ASP A 181 -9.31 3.46 -14.03
C ASP A 181 -10.79 3.08 -13.78
N LYS A 182 -11.34 2.18 -14.61
CA LYS A 182 -12.69 1.60 -14.50
C LYS A 182 -12.66 0.16 -14.02
N ALA A 183 -11.49 -0.44 -13.82
CA ALA A 183 -11.40 -1.81 -13.34
C ALA A 183 -11.87 -1.90 -11.88
N ASN A 184 -12.72 -2.88 -11.61
CA ASN A 184 -12.94 -3.34 -10.25
C ASN A 184 -11.79 -4.25 -9.86
N TYR A 185 -11.35 -4.19 -8.61
CA TYR A 185 -10.32 -5.07 -8.09
C TYR A 185 -10.52 -5.31 -6.60
N ILE A 186 -9.90 -6.39 -6.14
CA ILE A 186 -9.78 -6.74 -4.74
C ILE A 186 -8.32 -7.12 -4.51
N THR A 187 -7.75 -6.67 -3.40
CA THR A 187 -6.43 -7.12 -2.94
C THR A 187 -6.60 -7.83 -1.60
N ILE A 188 -6.01 -9.01 -1.46
CA ILE A 188 -6.11 -9.86 -0.28
C ILE A 188 -4.71 -10.05 0.31
N LEU A 189 -4.54 -9.70 1.58
CA LEU A 189 -3.37 -10.07 2.38
C LEU A 189 -3.56 -11.47 2.95
N HIS A 190 -2.66 -12.38 2.59
CA HIS A 190 -2.66 -13.76 3.07
C HIS A 190 -1.93 -13.91 4.42
N PRO A 191 -2.19 -15.01 5.16
CA PRO A 191 -1.55 -15.27 6.45
C PRO A 191 -0.01 -15.32 6.42
N ASP A 192 0.58 -15.65 5.27
CA ASP A 192 2.03 -15.70 5.09
C ASP A 192 2.67 -14.35 4.75
N GLY A 193 1.88 -13.28 4.66
CA GLY A 193 2.34 -11.92 4.35
C GLY A 193 2.37 -11.57 2.87
N THR A 194 1.99 -12.50 1.98
CA THR A 194 1.83 -12.22 0.54
C THR A 194 0.52 -11.52 0.24
N PHE A 195 0.46 -10.83 -0.89
CA PHE A 195 -0.73 -10.14 -1.39
C PHE A 195 -1.09 -10.71 -2.76
N ALA A 196 -2.39 -10.87 -3.03
CA ALA A 196 -2.93 -11.27 -4.33
C ALA A 196 -4.20 -10.49 -4.68
#